data_AF-A0A5A9E3P2-F1
#
_entry.id   AF-A0A5A9E3P2-F1
#
_cell.length_a   1.000
_cell.length_b   1.000
_cell.length_c   1.000
_cell.angle_alpha   90.00
_cell.angle_beta   90.00
_cell.angle_gamma   90.00
#
_symmetry.space_group_name_H-M   'P 1'
#
loop_
_entity.id
_entity.type
_entity.pdbx_description
1 polymer ?
#
loop_
_entity_poly.entity_id
_entity_poly.type
_entity_poly.pdbx_seq_one_letter_code
_entity_poly.pdbx_strand_id
1 'polypeptide(L)'
;MSKSKARRKRDHILRNTGRDLTKLRSTLPDFSIMERTTKTKKETIAKDQTKHKKRSPHERDIPLSGDRFLFSLCTYLHYSSIKNSFQELSFSLVIRFHHGVSLPRWFQ
;
A
#
# COMPACT_ATOMS: atom_id res chain seq x y z
N MET A 1 6.87 33.47 -3.87
CA MET A 1 5.55 33.88 -3.34
C MET A 1 5.46 35.40 -3.26
N SER A 2 4.42 36.00 -3.84
CA SER A 2 4.24 37.46 -3.73
C SER A 2 3.66 37.86 -2.37
N LYS A 3 3.99 39.07 -1.89
CA LYS A 3 3.37 39.61 -0.67
C LYS A 3 1.90 39.95 -0.94
N SER A 4 1.01 39.61 0.01
CA SER A 4 -0.40 40.00 -0.04
C SER A 4 -0.58 41.52 -0.02
N LYS A 5 -1.68 42.02 -0.60
CA LYS A 5 -2.02 43.46 -0.59
C LYS A 5 -2.07 44.02 0.84
N ALA A 6 -2.64 43.27 1.78
CA ALA A 6 -2.71 43.65 3.20
C ALA A 6 -1.32 43.81 3.84
N ARG A 7 -0.38 42.89 3.53
CA ARG A 7 1.00 43.00 4.02
C ARG A 7 1.69 44.24 3.46
N ARG A 8 1.50 44.57 2.18
CA ARG A 8 2.08 45.78 1.57
C ARG A 8 1.56 47.06 2.22
N LYS A 9 0.25 47.13 2.52
CA LYS A 9 -0.35 48.28 3.23
C LYS A 9 0.23 48.43 4.65
N ARG A 10 0.40 47.33 5.39
CA ARG A 10 1.05 47.37 6.72
C ARG A 10 2.50 47.84 6.64
N ASP A 11 3.28 47.30 5.70
CA ASP A 11 4.67 47.74 5.49
C ASP A 11 4.73 49.25 5.15
N HIS A 12 3.77 49.77 4.37
CA HIS A 12 3.68 51.20 4.06
C HIS A 12 3.36 52.05 5.30
N ILE A 13 2.40 51.65 6.12
CA ILE A 13 2.07 52.35 7.37
C ILE A 13 3.27 52.36 8.32
N LEU A 14 3.97 51.22 8.45
CA LEU A 14 5.16 51.08 9.28
C LEU A 14 6.28 52.05 8.85
N ARG A 15 6.52 52.20 7.54
CA ARG A 15 7.55 53.12 7.03
C ARG A 15 7.20 54.59 7.22
N ASN A 16 5.94 54.99 7.04
CA ASN A 16 5.55 56.40 7.08
C ASN A 16 5.22 56.90 8.49
N THR A 17 4.63 56.05 9.34
CA THR A 17 4.13 56.43 10.67
C THR A 17 4.89 55.78 11.82
N GLY A 18 5.74 54.78 11.54
CA GLY A 18 6.47 54.02 12.56
C GLY A 18 5.61 53.07 13.41
N ARG A 19 4.29 53.03 13.20
CA ARG A 19 3.35 52.22 13.99
C ARG A 19 3.36 50.77 13.54
N ASP A 20 3.71 49.86 14.45
CA ASP A 20 3.65 48.42 14.21
C ASP A 20 2.33 47.82 14.70
N LEU A 21 1.43 47.55 13.76
CA LEU A 21 0.12 46.93 14.01
C LEU A 21 0.23 45.48 14.48
N THR A 22 1.38 44.82 14.32
CA THR A 22 1.58 43.44 14.77
C THR A 22 1.62 43.35 16.29
N LYS A 23 2.18 44.38 16.95
CA LYS A 23 2.26 44.45 18.42
C LYS A 23 0.92 44.64 19.11
N LEU A 24 -0.05 45.22 18.40
CA LEU A 24 -1.43 45.39 18.88
C LEU A 24 -2.26 44.11 18.72
N ARG A 25 -1.77 43.14 17.96
CA ARG A 25 -2.46 41.86 17.79
C ARG A 25 -2.27 41.02 19.05
N SER A 26 -3.31 40.30 19.46
CA SER A 26 -3.20 39.34 20.54
C SER A 26 -2.10 38.30 20.27
N THR A 27 -1.40 37.93 21.34
CA THR A 27 -0.42 36.85 21.32
C THR A 27 -1.15 35.52 21.19
N LEU A 28 -0.76 34.71 20.21
CA LEU A 28 -1.20 33.32 20.14
C LEU A 28 -0.36 32.49 21.12
N PRO A 29 -0.94 31.43 21.71
CA PRO A 29 -0.19 30.48 22.51
C PRO A 29 0.85 29.73 21.63
N ASP A 30 1.92 29.26 22.27
CA ASP A 30 3.00 28.51 21.59
C ASP A 30 2.56 27.12 21.09
N PHE A 31 1.43 26.62 21.60
CA PHE A 31 0.84 25.35 21.18
C PHE A 31 -0.28 25.56 20.17
N SER A 32 -0.53 24.52 19.36
CA SER A 32 -1.64 24.52 18.41
C SER A 32 -2.99 24.54 19.15
N ILE A 33 -3.83 25.51 18.82
CA ILE A 33 -5.22 25.63 19.31
C ILE A 33 -6.16 24.62 18.59
N MET A 34 -5.67 23.94 17.56
CA MET A 34 -6.51 23.01 16.79
C MET A 34 -7.04 21.88 17.68
N GLU A 35 -8.31 21.54 17.46
CA GLU A 35 -8.93 20.38 18.10
C GLU A 35 -8.19 19.11 17.67
N ARG A 36 -7.78 18.29 18.65
CA ARG A 36 -7.14 17.01 18.41
C ARG A 36 -8.21 15.94 18.34
N THR A 37 -8.44 15.40 17.16
CA THR A 37 -9.36 14.28 16.96
C THR A 37 -8.61 12.95 17.00
N THR A 38 -9.26 11.92 17.53
CA THR A 38 -8.75 10.55 17.48
C THR A 38 -9.01 9.93 16.11
N LYS A 39 -8.23 8.91 15.75
CA LYS A 39 -8.38 8.18 14.49
C LYS A 39 -9.78 7.60 14.33
N THR A 40 -10.29 7.64 13.11
CA THR A 40 -11.54 6.97 12.75
C THR A 40 -11.37 5.45 12.74
N LYS A 41 -12.48 4.69 12.79
CA LYS A 41 -12.47 3.21 12.68
C LYS A 41 -11.66 2.73 11.47
N LYS A 42 -11.81 3.40 10.32
CA LYS A 42 -11.10 3.07 9.08
C LYS A 42 -9.60 3.25 9.22
N GLU A 43 -9.17 4.36 9.80
CA GLU A 43 -7.74 4.66 10.03
C GLU A 43 -7.10 3.72 11.05
N THR A 44 -7.85 3.30 12.06
CA THR A 44 -7.37 2.32 13.05
C THR A 44 -7.12 0.96 12.40
N ILE A 45 -8.07 0.45 11.62
CA ILE A 45 -7.91 -0.83 10.89
C ILE A 45 -6.70 -0.78 9.95
N ALA A 46 -6.55 0.30 9.17
CA ALA A 46 -5.40 0.46 8.28
C ALA A 46 -4.06 0.53 9.04
N LYS A 47 -4.05 1.18 10.21
CA LYS A 47 -2.88 1.24 11.08
C LYS A 47 -2.52 -0.15 11.62
N ASP A 48 -3.49 -0.94 12.04
CA ASP A 48 -3.24 -2.26 12.63
C ASP A 48 -2.66 -3.24 11.60
N GLN A 49 -3.11 -3.16 10.35
CA GLN A 49 -2.56 -3.96 9.23
C GLN A 49 -1.09 -3.66 8.93
N THR A 50 -0.61 -2.45 9.22
CA THR A 50 0.69 -1.96 8.76
C THR A 50 1.70 -1.79 9.90
N LYS A 51 1.26 -1.35 11.09
CA LYS A 51 2.11 -1.00 12.24
C LYS A 51 2.93 -2.18 12.75
N HIS A 52 2.36 -3.38 12.75
CA HIS A 52 2.99 -4.58 13.32
C HIS A 52 3.35 -5.64 12.28
N LYS A 53 3.19 -5.33 10.98
CA LYS A 53 3.60 -6.22 9.90
C LYS A 53 5.13 -6.20 9.79
N LYS A 54 5.79 -7.12 10.51
CA LYS A 54 7.21 -7.41 10.30
C LYS A 54 7.36 -8.01 8.90
N ARG A 55 8.38 -7.58 8.14
CA ARG A 55 8.80 -8.31 6.94
C ARG A 55 9.12 -9.74 7.35
N SER A 56 8.61 -10.72 6.60
CA SER A 56 9.01 -12.11 6.81
C SER A 56 10.53 -12.20 6.65
N PRO A 57 11.23 -13.13 7.34
CA PRO A 57 12.67 -13.32 7.14
C PRO A 57 13.05 -13.44 5.67
N HIS A 58 12.22 -14.13 4.88
CA HIS A 58 12.37 -14.29 3.44
C HIS A 58 12.26 -12.97 2.64
N GLU A 59 11.48 -11.99 3.11
CA GLU A 59 11.37 -10.66 2.49
C GLU A 59 12.51 -9.70 2.87
N ARG A 60 13.35 -10.04 3.87
CA ARG A 60 14.47 -9.20 4.32
C ARG A 60 15.71 -9.35 3.44
N ASP A 61 15.92 -10.55 2.92
CA ASP A 61 17.12 -10.92 2.15
C ASP A 61 16.97 -10.64 0.66
N ILE A 62 15.79 -10.19 0.22
CA ILE A 62 15.53 -9.78 -1.17
C ILE A 62 16.05 -8.34 -1.33
N PRO A 63 17.14 -8.11 -2.08
CA PRO A 63 17.58 -6.75 -2.37
C PRO A 63 16.45 -5.98 -3.04
N LEU A 64 16.35 -4.67 -2.76
CA LEU A 64 15.41 -3.74 -3.38
C LEU A 64 15.75 -3.48 -4.88
N SER A 65 16.22 -4.50 -5.59
CA SER A 65 16.29 -4.57 -7.05
C SER A 65 14.89 -4.84 -7.60
N GLY A 66 14.58 -4.35 -8.80
CA GLY A 66 13.25 -4.30 -9.43
C GLY A 66 12.52 -5.64 -9.65
N ASP A 67 12.92 -6.72 -9.01
CA ASP A 67 12.50 -8.10 -9.26
C ASP A 67 11.19 -8.49 -8.56
N ARG A 68 10.62 -7.60 -7.73
CA ARG A 68 9.29 -7.82 -7.11
C ARG A 68 8.17 -8.01 -8.14
N PHE A 69 8.29 -7.39 -9.32
CA PHE A 69 7.33 -7.59 -10.41
C PHE A 69 7.48 -8.96 -11.06
N LEU A 70 8.73 -9.44 -11.23
CA LEU A 70 9.01 -10.71 -11.91
C LEU A 70 8.64 -11.93 -11.05
N PHE A 71 8.87 -11.87 -9.73
CA PHE A 71 8.49 -12.98 -8.83
C PHE A 71 6.97 -13.17 -8.72
N SER A 72 6.20 -12.07 -8.71
CA SER A 72 4.74 -12.13 -8.70
C SER A 72 4.17 -12.70 -10.00
N LEU A 73 4.76 -12.37 -11.15
CA LEU A 73 4.36 -12.93 -12.45
C LEU A 73 4.75 -14.41 -12.57
N CYS A 74 5.96 -14.79 -12.11
CA CYS A 74 6.46 -16.16 -12.20
C CYS A 74 5.64 -17.12 -11.32
N THR A 75 5.27 -16.73 -10.11
CA THR A 75 4.41 -17.54 -9.22
C THR A 75 2.98 -17.69 -9.77
N TYR A 76 2.42 -16.65 -10.39
CA TYR A 76 1.10 -16.71 -11.03
C TYR A 76 1.09 -17.64 -12.27
N LEU A 77 2.13 -17.56 -13.09
CA LEU A 77 2.32 -18.43 -14.26
C LEU A 77 2.57 -19.88 -13.85
N HIS A 78 3.37 -20.12 -12.81
CA HIS A 78 3.62 -21.48 -12.30
C HIS A 78 2.35 -22.12 -11.70
N TYR A 79 1.57 -21.37 -10.93
CA TYR A 79 0.29 -21.85 -10.38
C TYR A 79 -0.73 -22.16 -11.49
N SER A 80 -0.75 -21.35 -12.57
CA SER A 80 -1.60 -21.61 -13.73
C SER A 80 -1.14 -22.82 -14.54
N SER A 81 0.17 -23.02 -14.68
CA SER A 81 0.76 -24.19 -15.35
C SER A 81 0.48 -25.49 -14.59
N ILE A 82 0.61 -25.50 -13.26
CA ILE A 82 0.29 -26.67 -12.42
C ILE A 82 -1.19 -27.04 -12.54
N LYS A 83 -2.11 -26.06 -12.52
CA LYS A 83 -3.55 -26.32 -12.67
C LYS A 83 -3.91 -26.88 -14.03
N ASN A 84 -3.31 -26.36 -15.11
CA ASN A 84 -3.50 -26.89 -16.45
C ASN A 84 -2.97 -28.33 -16.56
N SER A 85 -1.80 -28.63 -15.97
CA SER A 85 -1.27 -29.99 -15.96
C SER A 85 -2.15 -30.98 -15.19
N PHE A 86 -2.80 -30.55 -14.11
CA PHE A 86 -3.74 -31.38 -13.36
C PHE A 86 -5.04 -31.64 -14.12
N GLN A 87 -5.55 -30.65 -14.86
CA GLN A 87 -6.71 -30.85 -15.73
C GLN A 87 -6.40 -31.81 -16.88
N GLU A 88 -5.28 -31.65 -17.57
CA GLU A 88 -4.85 -32.56 -18.65
C GLU A 88 -4.69 -34.01 -18.16
N LEU A 89 -4.09 -34.21 -16.98
CA LEU A 89 -4.00 -35.54 -16.37
C LEU A 89 -5.37 -36.12 -16.02
N SER A 90 -6.31 -35.30 -15.54
CA SER A 90 -7.68 -35.74 -15.27
C SER A 90 -8.46 -36.07 -16.55
N PHE A 91 -8.28 -35.31 -17.64
CA PHE A 91 -8.89 -35.60 -18.93
C PHE A 91 -8.30 -36.88 -19.56
N SER A 92 -6.97 -37.08 -19.49
CA SER A 92 -6.31 -38.31 -19.93
C SER A 92 -6.78 -39.55 -19.15
N LEU A 93 -6.93 -39.43 -17.83
CA LEU A 93 -7.39 -40.51 -16.96
C LEU A 93 -8.86 -40.87 -17.23
N VAL A 94 -9.73 -39.88 -17.48
CA VAL A 94 -11.13 -40.08 -17.85
C VAL A 94 -11.26 -40.72 -19.24
N ILE A 95 -10.46 -40.29 -20.23
CA ILE A 95 -10.46 -40.88 -21.59
C ILE A 95 -9.99 -42.35 -21.55
N ARG A 96 -8.99 -42.69 -20.72
CA ARG A 96 -8.54 -44.08 -20.52
C ARG A 96 -9.58 -44.97 -19.83
N PHE A 97 -10.48 -44.40 -19.02
CA PHE A 97 -11.59 -45.15 -18.42
C PHE A 97 -12.76 -45.37 -19.40
N HIS A 98 -12.96 -44.47 -20.37
CA HIS A 98 -14.10 -44.53 -21.29
C HIS A 98 -13.86 -45.38 -22.54
N HIS A 99 -12.59 -45.58 -22.94
CA HIS A 99 -12.19 -46.55 -23.96
C HIS A 99 -11.69 -47.82 -23.27
N GLY A 100 -12.60 -48.76 -23.02
CA GLY A 100 -12.36 -49.99 -22.27
C GLY A 100 -11.14 -50.79 -22.74
N VAL A 101 -10.00 -50.57 -22.06
CA VAL A 101 -8.85 -51.46 -22.11
C VAL A 101 -8.83 -52.24 -20.81
N SER A 102 -8.94 -53.56 -20.94
CA SER A 102 -8.93 -54.53 -19.86
C SER A 102 -7.70 -54.37 -18.96
N LEU A 103 -7.92 -54.41 -17.64
CA LEU A 103 -6.87 -54.56 -16.66
C LEU A 103 -6.11 -55.88 -16.90
N PRO A 104 -4.76 -55.88 -16.88
CA PRO A 104 -3.99 -57.11 -17.01
C PRO A 104 -4.15 -58.02 -15.77
N ARG A 105 -4.24 -59.32 -16.07
CA ARG A 105 -4.55 -60.46 -15.19
C ARG A 105 -3.42 -60.84 -14.20
N TRP A 106 -2.84 -59.86 -13.51
CA TRP A 106 -1.79 -60.09 -12.51
C TRP A 106 -2.15 -59.52 -11.13
N PHE A 107 -3.40 -59.13 -10.92
CA PHE A 107 -3.92 -58.65 -9.63
C PHE A 107 -4.97 -59.59 -9.03
N GLN A 108 -4.82 -60.89 -9.26
CA GLN A 108 -5.58 -61.96 -8.61
C GLN A 108 -4.65 -63.07 -8.15
#